data_AF-A0A914PLM7-F1
#
_entry.id   AF-A0A914PLM7-F1
#
_cell.length_a   1.000
_cell.length_b   1.000
_cell.length_c   1.000
_cell.angle_alpha   90.00
_cell.angle_beta   90.00
_cell.angle_gamma   90.00
#
_symmetry.space_group_name_H-M   'P 1'
#
loop_
_entity.id
_entity.type
_entity.pdbx_description
1 polymer ?
#
loop_
_entity_poly.entity_id
_entity_poly.type
_entity_poly.pdbx_seq_one_letter_code
_entity_poly.pdbx_strand_id
1 'polypeptide(L)'
;MNAFLNIIPTVILVLTDIDKITWNYVPWGALAGNAILSLLFNFLVNFGIALLNPLLISVGMLCGIPVSAIIDILFRNLEVTPKFIIGSFLILISFVLAAFPLRDICLRITKRSKTSYNVTTTIDSP
;
A
#
# COMPACT_ATOMS: atom_id res chain seq x y z
N MET A 1 15.44 -21.39 -21.81
CA MET A 1 14.22 -21.88 -22.48
C MET A 1 13.18 -20.77 -22.74
N ASN A 2 12.88 -19.87 -21.79
CA ASN A 2 11.84 -18.83 -21.96
C ASN A 2 12.13 -17.73 -23.01
N ALA A 3 13.40 -17.44 -23.31
CA ALA A 3 13.74 -16.38 -24.27
C ALA A 3 13.25 -16.68 -25.70
N PHE A 4 13.27 -17.95 -26.12
CA PHE A 4 12.79 -18.36 -27.45
C PHE A 4 11.27 -18.24 -27.59
N LEU A 5 10.51 -18.46 -26.51
CA LEU A 5 9.04 -18.29 -26.50
C LEU A 5 8.63 -16.82 -26.58
N ASN A 6 9.35 -15.91 -25.90
CA ASN A 6 9.09 -14.47 -25.97
C ASN A 6 9.56 -13.83 -27.29
N ILE A 7 10.50 -14.45 -28.02
CA ILE A 7 11.00 -13.89 -29.28
C ILE A 7 9.95 -13.91 -30.39
N ILE A 8 9.05 -14.90 -30.37
CA ILE A 8 8.01 -15.09 -31.39
C ILE A 8 7.06 -13.89 -31.46
N PRO A 9 6.39 -13.46 -30.36
CA PRO A 9 5.54 -12.28 -30.40
C PRO A 9 6.31 -10.99 -30.70
N THR A 10 7.55 -10.85 -30.24
CA THR A 10 8.38 -9.66 -30.52
C THR A 10 8.72 -9.54 -32.00
N VAL A 11 9.11 -10.64 -32.67
CA VAL A 11 9.40 -10.64 -34.11
C VAL A 11 8.14 -10.34 -34.92
N ILE A 12 6.99 -10.88 -34.52
CA ILE A 12 5.70 -10.59 -35.15
C ILE A 12 5.37 -9.09 -35.04
N LEU A 13 5.52 -8.49 -33.86
CA LEU A 13 5.26 -7.06 -33.66
C LEU A 13 6.17 -6.14 -34.49
N VAL A 14 7.46 -6.50 -34.60
CA VAL A 14 8.42 -5.77 -35.43
C VAL A 14 8.09 -5.89 -36.92
N LEU A 15 7.70 -7.07 -37.39
CA LEU A 15 7.31 -7.29 -38.78
C LEU A 15 5.98 -6.63 -39.15
N THR A 16 5.05 -6.51 -38.20
CA THR A 16 3.75 -5.88 -38.41
C THR A 16 3.83 -4.35 -38.34
N ASP A 17 5.01 -3.80 -37.99
CA ASP A 17 5.30 -2.36 -37.92
C ASP A 17 4.34 -1.59 -36.99
N ILE A 18 3.69 -2.32 -36.06
CA ILE A 18 2.73 -1.78 -35.07
C ILE A 18 3.48 -1.08 -33.93
N ASP A 19 4.73 -1.45 -33.69
CA ASP A 19 5.62 -0.88 -32.66
C ASP A 19 6.50 0.28 -33.19
N LYS A 20 5.99 1.13 -34.09
CA LYS A 20 6.67 2.42 -34.38
C LYS A 20 6.51 3.36 -33.20
N ILE A 21 7.40 3.22 -32.22
CA ILE A 21 7.55 4.17 -31.11
C ILE A 21 8.06 5.48 -31.70
N THR A 22 7.14 6.39 -31.98
CA THR A 22 7.48 7.75 -32.37
C THR A 22 7.96 8.49 -31.11
N TRP A 23 9.25 8.80 -31.07
CA TRP A 23 9.90 9.44 -29.92
C TRP A 23 9.20 10.72 -29.43
N ASN A 24 8.49 11.43 -30.31
CA ASN A 24 7.72 12.63 -29.98
C ASN A 24 6.36 12.36 -29.30
N TYR A 25 5.79 11.17 -29.45
CA TYR A 25 4.50 10.81 -28.85
C TYR A 25 4.65 10.19 -27.46
N VAL A 26 5.89 9.83 -27.08
CA VAL A 26 6.17 9.26 -25.76
C VAL A 26 6.09 10.37 -24.71
N PRO A 27 5.25 10.22 -23.66
CA PRO A 27 5.12 11.21 -22.61
C PRO A 27 6.31 11.14 -21.64
N TRP A 28 7.47 11.66 -22.06
CA TRP A 28 8.73 11.67 -21.31
C TRP A 28 8.58 12.20 -19.89
N GLY A 29 7.77 13.26 -19.71
CA GLY A 29 7.51 13.84 -18.39
C GLY A 29 6.82 12.86 -17.43
N ALA A 30 5.83 12.10 -17.90
CA ALA A 30 5.16 11.09 -17.07
C ALA A 30 6.10 9.92 -16.77
N LEU A 31 6.93 9.52 -17.74
CA LEU A 31 7.94 8.47 -17.54
C LEU A 31 8.97 8.86 -16.48
N ALA A 32 9.53 10.07 -16.60
CA ALA A 32 10.50 10.61 -15.65
C ALA A 32 9.86 10.79 -14.27
N GLY A 33 8.63 11.31 -14.20
CA GLY A 33 7.88 11.42 -12.96
C GLY A 33 7.70 10.07 -12.27
N ASN A 34 7.29 9.04 -13.02
CA ASN A 34 7.14 7.68 -12.49
C ASN A 34 8.48 7.11 -11.98
N ALA A 35 9.57 7.33 -12.72
CA ALA A 35 10.90 6.88 -12.32
C ALA A 35 11.37 7.53 -11.00
N ILE A 36 11.19 8.85 -10.87
CA ILE A 36 11.53 9.60 -9.64
C ILE A 36 10.67 9.13 -8.47
N LEU A 37 9.37 8.95 -8.67
CA LEU A 37 8.45 8.51 -7.63
C LEU A 37 8.78 7.09 -7.16
N SER A 38 9.15 6.21 -8.09
CA SER A 38 9.63 4.85 -7.79
C SER A 38 10.93 4.87 -6.99
N LEU A 39 11.88 5.75 -7.34
CA LEU A 39 13.13 5.93 -6.59
C LEU A 39 12.86 6.43 -5.17
N LEU A 40 11.97 7.43 -5.02
CA LEU A 40 11.56 7.95 -3.72
C LEU A 40 10.89 6.86 -2.87
N PHE A 41 10.02 6.04 -3.47
CA PHE A 41 9.37 4.92 -2.80
C PHE A 41 10.40 3.89 -2.31
N ASN A 42 11.34 3.49 -3.16
CA ASN A 42 12.40 2.57 -2.77
C ASN A 42 13.27 3.13 -1.64
N PHE A 43 13.57 4.43 -1.68
CA PHE A 43 14.30 5.09 -0.60
C PHE A 43 13.50 5.08 0.71
N LEU A 44 12.21 5.45 0.69
CA LEU A 44 11.33 5.43 1.85
C LEU A 44 11.19 4.03 2.46
N VAL A 45 11.10 2.99 1.64
CA VAL A 45 11.03 1.60 2.11
C VAL A 45 12.33 1.21 2.82
N ASN A 46 13.48 1.45 2.19
CA ASN A 46 14.78 1.14 2.79
C ASN A 46 15.02 1.93 4.08
N PHE A 47 14.67 3.23 4.08
CA PHE A 47 14.76 4.10 5.25
C PHE A 47 13.81 3.66 6.36
N GLY A 48 12.58 3.28 6.01
CA GLY A 48 11.60 2.81 6.98
C GLY A 48 11.94 1.45 7.57
N ILE A 49 12.65 0.57 6.85
CA ILE A 49 13.17 -0.68 7.43
C ILE A 49 14.32 -0.38 8.40
N ALA A 50 15.14 0.63 8.08
CA ALA A 50 16.29 1.01 8.89
C ALA A 50 15.92 1.80 10.17
N LEU A 51 14.88 2.64 10.11
CA LEU A 51 14.51 3.54 11.22
C LEU A 51 13.17 3.22 11.88
N LEU A 52 12.28 2.51 11.21
CA LEU A 52 10.95 2.16 11.71
C LEU A 52 10.78 0.63 11.70
N ASN A 53 9.70 0.15 12.32
CA ASN A 53 9.37 -1.27 12.28
C ASN A 53 8.82 -1.66 10.91
N PRO A 54 9.07 -2.88 10.39
CA PRO A 54 8.51 -3.40 9.14
C PRO A 54 6.98 -3.27 9.03
N LEU A 55 6.30 -3.20 10.18
CA LEU A 55 4.87 -2.94 10.25
C LEU A 55 4.47 -1.59 9.62
N LEU A 56 5.28 -0.54 9.77
CA LEU A 56 4.93 0.78 9.22
C LEU A 56 5.01 0.79 7.69
N ILE A 57 5.99 0.10 7.09
CA ILE A 57 6.07 -0.10 5.64
C ILE A 57 4.80 -0.79 5.13
N SER A 58 4.38 -1.86 5.82
CA SER A 58 3.19 -2.60 5.42
C SER A 58 1.94 -1.73 5.45
N VAL A 59 1.77 -0.91 6.49
CA VAL A 59 0.64 0.02 6.62
C VAL A 59 0.67 1.10 5.54
N GLY A 60 1.85 1.64 5.20
CA GLY A 60 2.00 2.62 4.11
C GLY A 60 1.57 2.06 2.75
N MET A 61 1.99 0.84 2.42
CA MET A 61 1.55 0.16 1.18
C MET A 61 0.04 -0.07 1.13
N LEU A 62 -0.54 -0.49 2.26
CA LEU A 62 -1.98 -0.71 2.36
C LEU A 62 -2.81 0.59 2.22
N CYS A 63 -2.28 1.71 2.73
CA CYS A 63 -2.85 3.05 2.55
C CYS A 63 -2.74 3.56 1.10
N GLY A 64 -1.83 2.99 0.29
CA GLY A 64 -1.71 3.32 -1.13
C GLY A 64 -2.99 3.07 -1.94
N ILE A 65 -3.77 2.05 -1.56
CA ILE A 65 -5.03 1.67 -2.22
C ILE A 65 -6.08 2.78 -2.10
N PRO A 66 -6.49 3.25 -0.90
CA PRO A 66 -7.45 4.34 -0.79
C PRO A 66 -6.91 5.67 -1.35
N VAL A 67 -5.61 5.95 -1.21
CA VAL A 67 -4.99 7.15 -1.80
C VAL A 67 -5.11 7.15 -3.32
N SER A 68 -4.86 6.01 -3.98
CA SER A 68 -5.06 5.90 -5.43
C SER A 68 -6.52 6.10 -5.84
N ALA A 69 -7.48 5.62 -5.05
CA ALA A 69 -8.91 5.84 -5.31
C ALA A 69 -9.30 7.32 -5.18
N ILE A 70 -8.72 8.05 -4.22
CA ILE A 70 -8.94 9.50 -4.07
C ILE A 70 -8.39 10.25 -5.27
N ILE A 71 -7.19 9.90 -5.75
CA ILE A 71 -6.57 10.51 -6.93
C ILE A 71 -7.44 10.24 -8.17
N ASP A 72 -7.98 9.02 -8.32
CA ASP A 72 -8.87 8.67 -9.43
C ASP A 72 -10.17 9.50 -9.39
N ILE A 73 -10.79 9.68 -8.22
CA ILE A 73 -11.96 10.56 -8.05
C ILE A 73 -11.62 12.01 -8.43
N LEU A 74 -10.49 12.53 -7.94
CA LEU A 74 -10.10 13.93 -8.13
C LEU A 74 -9.76 14.27 -9.57
N PHE A 75 -9.06 13.38 -10.29
CA PHE A 75 -8.59 13.64 -11.66
C PHE A 75 -9.54 13.16 -12.75
N ARG A 76 -10.31 12.09 -12.53
CA ARG A 76 -11.18 11.50 -13.58
C ARG A 76 -12.65 11.87 -13.49
N ASN A 77 -13.08 12.66 -12.49
CA ASN A 77 -14.48 13.09 -12.33
C ASN A 77 -15.49 11.95 -12.54
N LEU A 78 -15.15 10.74 -12.07
CA LEU A 78 -16.07 9.61 -12.10
C LEU A 78 -17.35 9.99 -11.35
N GLU A 79 -18.52 9.51 -11.78
CA GLU A 79 -19.79 9.75 -11.10
C GLU A 79 -19.73 9.16 -9.68
N VAL A 80 -19.32 10.01 -8.73
CA VAL A 80 -18.98 9.55 -7.39
C VAL A 80 -20.29 9.26 -6.67
N THR A 81 -20.65 7.97 -6.65
CA THR A 81 -21.76 7.54 -5.81
C THR A 81 -21.35 7.82 -4.36
N PRO A 82 -22.15 8.56 -3.57
CA PRO A 82 -21.78 8.96 -2.21
C PRO A 82 -21.45 7.78 -1.28
N LYS A 83 -22.00 6.59 -1.58
CA LYS A 83 -21.67 5.33 -0.90
C LYS A 83 -20.21 4.90 -1.07
N PHE A 84 -19.59 5.19 -2.22
CA PHE A 84 -18.19 4.87 -2.50
C PHE A 84 -17.22 5.74 -1.69
N ILE A 85 -17.53 7.03 -1.56
CA ILE A 85 -16.76 7.98 -0.72
C ILE A 85 -16.75 7.53 0.74
N ILE A 86 -17.91 7.15 1.27
CA ILE A 86 -18.03 6.67 2.66
C ILE A 86 -17.19 5.41 2.88
N GLY A 87 -17.24 4.46 1.95
CA GLY A 87 -16.39 3.25 2.02
C GLY A 87 -14.90 3.58 2.00
N SER A 88 -14.47 4.49 1.12
CA SER A 88 -13.06 4.91 1.02
C SER A 88 -12.57 5.59 2.30
N PHE A 89 -13.38 6.48 2.89
CA PHE A 89 -13.08 7.10 4.19
C PHE A 89 -13.03 6.09 5.33
N LEU A 90 -13.93 5.09 5.34
CA LEU A 90 -13.95 4.05 6.37
C LEU A 90 -12.72 3.15 6.32
N ILE A 91 -12.25 2.83 5.11
CA ILE A 91 -11.00 2.08 4.88
C ILE A 91 -9.80 2.92 5.33
N LEU A 92 -9.77 4.22 4.99
CA LEU A 92 -8.74 5.14 5.46
C LEU A 92 -8.70 5.21 6.99
N ILE A 93 -9.86 5.36 7.64
CA ILE A 93 -9.99 5.33 9.10
C ILE A 93 -9.47 4.01 9.68
N SER A 94 -9.78 2.88 9.04
CA SER A 94 -9.38 1.56 9.53
C SER A 94 -7.86 1.38 9.49
N PHE A 95 -7.20 1.89 8.44
CA PHE A 95 -5.74 1.89 8.35
C PHE A 95 -5.09 2.83 9.36
N VAL A 96 -5.63 4.03 9.56
CA VAL A 96 -5.14 4.96 10.58
C VAL A 96 -5.28 4.35 11.98
N LEU A 97 -6.42 3.70 12.25
CA LEU A 97 -6.64 3.01 13.52
C LEU A 97 -5.63 1.87 13.67
N ALA A 98 -5.41 1.05 12.65
CA ALA A 98 -4.42 -0.04 12.66
C ALA A 98 -2.96 0.46 12.79
N ALA A 99 -2.66 1.67 12.31
CA ALA A 99 -1.36 2.34 12.44
C ALA A 99 -1.11 2.86 13.86
N PHE A 100 -2.19 3.30 14.54
CA PHE A 100 -2.16 3.58 15.97
C PHE A 100 -1.67 2.32 16.69
N PRO A 101 -0.89 2.41 17.79
CA PRO A 101 -0.24 1.25 18.38
C PRO A 101 -1.24 0.30 19.06
N LEU A 102 -2.01 -0.45 18.25
CA LEU A 102 -2.82 -1.58 18.68
C LEU A 102 -1.96 -2.59 19.41
N ARG A 103 -0.67 -2.68 19.07
CA ARG A 103 0.28 -3.51 19.80
C ARG A 103 0.40 -3.07 21.26
N ASP A 104 0.58 -1.77 21.53
CA ASP A 104 0.66 -1.26 22.91
C ASP A 104 -0.69 -1.35 23.62
N ILE A 105 -1.80 -1.12 22.92
CA ILE A 105 -3.15 -1.23 23.49
C ILE A 105 -3.49 -2.70 23.82
N CYS A 106 -3.21 -3.63 22.92
CA CYS A 106 -3.43 -5.06 23.13
C CYS A 106 -2.57 -5.58 24.28
N LEU A 107 -1.28 -5.21 24.34
CA LEU A 107 -0.41 -5.56 25.46
C LEU A 107 -0.91 -4.95 26.78
N ARG A 108 -1.47 -3.73 26.77
CA ARG A 108 -2.11 -3.14 27.96
C ARG A 108 -3.37 -3.90 28.39
N ILE A 109 -4.20 -4.35 27.44
CA ILE A 109 -5.41 -5.14 27.72
C ILE A 109 -5.03 -6.53 28.26
N THR A 110 -4.04 -7.21 27.67
CA THR A 110 -3.55 -8.51 28.15
C THR A 110 -2.89 -8.38 29.53
N LYS A 111 -2.11 -7.32 29.80
CA LYS A 111 -1.56 -7.06 31.14
C LYS A 111 -2.67 -6.84 32.17
N ARG A 112 -3.74 -6.10 31.84
CA ARG A 112 -4.91 -5.94 32.72
C ARG A 112 -5.60 -7.27 33.01
N SER A 113 -5.83 -8.09 31.98
CA SER A 113 -6.44 -9.42 32.12
C SER A 113 -5.63 -10.34 33.03
N LYS A 114 -4.31 -10.41 32.84
CA LYS A 114 -3.41 -11.27 33.64
C LYS A 114 -3.30 -10.81 35.10
N THR A 115 -3.32 -9.50 35.33
CA THR A 115 -3.36 -8.92 36.69
C THR A 115 -4.67 -9.27 37.40
N SER A 116 -5.80 -9.22 36.68
CA SER A 116 -7.12 -9.53 37.26
C SER A 116 -7.27 -11.00 37.66
N TYR A 117 -6.70 -11.94 36.89
CA TYR A 117 -6.73 -13.37 37.20
C TYR A 117 -5.87 -13.75 38.41
N ASN A 118 -4.68 -13.14 38.55
CA ASN A 118 -3.79 -13.39 39.68
C ASN A 118 -4.39 -12.87 41.01
N VAL A 119 -5.17 -11.80 40.97
CA VAL A 119 -5.86 -11.28 42.18
C VAL A 119 -6.95 -12.24 42.64
N THR A 120 -7.78 -12.79 41.74
CA THR A 120 -8.83 -13.75 42.12
C THR A 120 -8.26 -15.05 42.70
N THR A 121 -7.17 -15.56 42.14
CA THR A 121 -6.52 -16.80 42.65
C THR A 121 -5.84 -16.63 44.02
N THR A 122 -5.42 -15.41 44.40
CA THR A 122 -4.91 -15.14 45.75
C THR A 122 -6.00 -14.97 46.82
N ILE A 123 -7.24 -14.71 46.42
CA ILE A 123 -8.37 -14.52 47.36
C ILE A 123 -9.07 -15.87 47.64
N ASP A 124 -8.94 -16.84 46.73
CA ASP A 124 -9.51 -18.19 46.86
C ASP A 124 -8.49 -19.24 47.36
N SER A 125 -7.31 -18.82 47.82
CA SER A 125 -6.34 -19.70 48.48
C SER A 125 -6.68 -19.78 49.99
N PRO A 126 -6.94 -20.98 50.56
CA PRO A 126 -7.32 -21.17 51.96
C PRO A 126 -6.21 -20.83 52.96
#